data_AF-A0A7C2QAZ5-F1
#
_entry.id   AF-A0A7C2QAZ5-F1
#
_cell.length_a   1.000
_cell.length_b   1.000
_cell.length_c   1.000
_cell.angle_alpha   90.00
_cell.angle_beta   90.00
_cell.angle_gamma   90.00
#
_symmetry.space_group_name_H-M   'P 1'
#
loop_
_entity.id
_entity.type
_entity.pdbx_description
1 polymer ?
#
loop_
_entity_poly.entity_id
_entity_poly.type
_entity_poly.pdbx_seq_one_letter_code
_entity_poly.pdbx_strand_id
1 'polypeptide(L)'
;MTPLRVSSSPWPGRTTARLASALLLALALAWGVAEPAAAQTFEIPWFTIDGGGAMFTTDGQPNGFELSGTIGQLDAGPTMTGGGFELVGGFWPGAAAAEPCIGDLNGDGVVELTDLAILLAGFGCTGGGCPGDIDGDGDTDLADLAIMLSAFGTTCG
;
A
#
# COMPACT_ATOMS: atom_id res chain seq x y z
N MET A 1 -5.97 46.13 98.78
CA MET A 1 -6.16 46.49 97.36
C MET A 1 -4.87 46.11 96.64
N THR A 2 -4.90 45.02 95.88
CA THR A 2 -3.75 44.44 95.18
C THR A 2 -4.24 44.11 93.76
N PRO A 3 -3.55 44.52 92.69
CA PRO A 3 -4.16 44.57 91.36
C PRO A 3 -4.26 43.19 90.70
N LEU A 4 -5.28 43.04 89.84
CA LEU A 4 -5.50 41.88 88.98
C LEU A 4 -4.35 41.72 87.98
N ARG A 5 -3.78 40.51 87.92
CA ARG A 5 -2.74 40.12 86.96
C ARG A 5 -3.42 39.43 85.77
N VAL A 6 -3.38 40.05 84.60
CA VAL A 6 -3.84 39.43 83.34
C VAL A 6 -2.83 38.37 82.91
N SER A 7 -3.30 37.12 82.79
CA SER A 7 -2.53 35.99 82.26
C SER A 7 -2.64 36.00 80.73
N SER A 8 -1.60 36.45 80.03
CA SER A 8 -1.48 36.25 78.59
C SER A 8 -0.87 34.88 78.33
N SER A 9 -1.70 33.93 77.90
CA SER A 9 -1.26 32.63 77.42
C SER A 9 -0.38 32.82 76.16
N PRO A 10 0.80 32.19 76.06
CA PRO A 10 1.55 32.17 74.81
C PRO A 10 0.78 31.33 73.79
N TRP A 11 0.38 31.95 72.69
CA TRP A 11 -0.16 31.28 71.51
C TRP A 11 0.82 30.19 71.05
N PRO A 12 0.35 29.03 70.54
CA PRO A 12 1.19 27.94 70.03
C PRO A 12 1.82 28.34 68.68
N GLY A 13 2.67 29.36 68.70
CA GLY A 13 3.27 29.98 67.53
C GLY A 13 4.76 29.70 67.52
N ARG A 14 5.18 28.79 66.63
CA ARG A 14 6.44 28.82 65.84
C ARG A 14 6.91 27.43 65.43
N THR A 15 6.74 26.43 66.28
CA THR A 15 7.15 25.05 65.97
C THR A 15 6.17 24.35 65.03
N THR A 16 4.87 24.51 65.28
CA THR A 16 3.76 23.98 64.46
C THR A 16 3.77 24.54 63.04
N ALA A 17 4.00 25.84 62.87
CA ALA A 17 4.06 26.50 61.56
C ALA A 17 5.27 26.06 60.71
N ARG A 18 6.42 25.79 61.36
CA ARG A 18 7.62 25.28 60.69
C ARG A 18 7.46 23.83 60.22
N LEU A 19 6.80 23.00 61.03
CA LEU A 19 6.47 21.62 60.66
C LEU A 19 5.44 21.56 59.52
N ALA A 20 4.43 22.44 59.54
CA ALA A 20 3.45 22.53 58.46
C ALA A 20 4.07 22.96 57.12
N SER A 21 4.97 23.96 57.12
CA SER A 21 5.68 24.38 55.89
C SER A 21 6.64 23.32 55.37
N ALA A 22 7.36 22.63 56.26
CA ALA A 22 8.24 21.53 55.86
C ALA A 22 7.45 20.36 55.25
N LEU A 23 6.27 20.06 55.78
CA LEU A 23 5.39 19.02 55.25
C LEU A 23 4.81 19.41 53.88
N LEU A 24 4.38 20.66 53.71
CA LEU A 24 3.87 21.15 52.42
C LEU A 24 4.96 21.17 51.34
N LEU A 25 6.19 21.55 51.71
CA LEU A 25 7.32 21.52 50.79
C LEU A 25 7.69 20.07 50.42
N ALA A 26 7.71 19.16 51.40
CA ALA A 26 7.95 17.74 51.15
C ALA A 26 6.88 17.11 50.24
N LEU A 27 5.61 17.48 50.42
CA LEU A 27 4.51 17.00 49.56
C LEU A 27 4.62 17.54 48.12
N ALA A 28 5.00 18.82 47.97
CA ALA A 28 5.21 19.43 46.66
C ALA A 28 6.40 18.82 45.92
N LEU A 29 7.50 18.51 46.63
CA LEU A 29 8.63 17.77 46.05
C LEU A 29 8.25 16.33 45.68
N ALA A 30 7.40 15.66 46.46
CA ALA A 30 6.94 14.30 46.16
C ALA A 30 6.05 14.23 44.91
N TRP A 31 5.28 15.27 44.61
CA TRP A 31 4.53 15.38 43.36
C TRP A 31 5.41 15.69 42.14
N GLY A 32 6.53 16.40 42.32
CA GLY A 32 7.45 16.75 41.23
C GLY A 32 8.32 15.60 40.71
N VAL A 33 8.35 14.45 41.40
CA VAL A 33 9.17 13.28 41.03
C VAL A 33 8.36 12.07 40.55
N ALA A 34 7.05 12.23 40.37
CA ALA A 34 6.19 11.18 39.80
C ALA A 34 6.31 11.20 38.27
N GLU A 35 7.34 10.55 37.73
CA GLU A 35 7.42 10.30 36.29
C GLU A 35 6.36 9.26 35.90
N PRO A 36 5.51 9.51 34.88
CA PRO A 36 4.62 8.48 34.39
C PRO A 36 5.47 7.35 33.82
N ALA A 37 5.33 6.14 34.37
CA ALA A 37 5.90 4.95 33.76
C ALA A 37 5.19 4.74 32.42
N ALA A 38 5.82 5.16 31.33
CA ALA A 38 5.32 4.88 29.99
C ALA A 38 5.26 3.35 29.82
N ALA A 39 4.08 2.83 29.51
CA ALA A 39 3.94 1.43 29.13
C ALA A 39 4.86 1.16 27.92
N GLN A 40 5.61 0.06 27.98
CA GLN A 40 6.41 -0.39 26.84
C GLN A 40 5.49 -0.75 25.67
N THR A 41 5.86 -0.31 24.46
CA THR A 41 5.18 -0.70 23.23
C THR A 41 5.46 -2.17 22.96
N PHE A 42 4.49 -3.04 23.24
CA PHE A 42 4.55 -4.43 22.80
C PHE A 42 4.05 -4.51 21.36
N GLU A 43 5.00 -4.50 20.42
CA GLU A 43 4.77 -4.98 19.06
C GLU A 43 5.26 -6.42 18.98
N ILE A 44 4.48 -7.31 18.36
CA ILE A 44 4.93 -8.65 18.00
C ILE A 44 5.33 -8.57 16.52
N PRO A 45 6.63 -8.43 16.18
CA PRO A 45 7.07 -8.24 14.79
C PRO A 45 7.15 -9.55 14.00
N TRP A 46 6.76 -10.68 14.58
CA TRP A 46 6.93 -11.99 13.97
C TRP A 46 5.58 -12.56 13.52
N PHE A 47 5.57 -13.00 12.27
CA PHE A 47 4.56 -13.89 11.70
C PHE A 47 5.32 -15.08 11.10
N THR A 48 4.76 -16.29 11.20
CA THR A 48 5.20 -17.41 10.37
C THR A 48 4.30 -17.43 9.13
N ILE A 49 4.90 -17.42 7.95
CA ILE A 49 4.21 -17.81 6.72
C ILE A 49 4.37 -19.32 6.60
N ASP A 50 3.38 -20.07 7.08
CA ASP A 50 3.31 -21.51 6.84
C ASP A 50 2.92 -21.69 5.37
N GLY A 51 3.92 -21.70 4.48
CA GLY A 51 3.71 -22.06 3.08
C GLY A 51 3.13 -23.47 3.00
N GLY A 52 1.86 -23.58 2.64
CA GLY A 52 1.15 -24.85 2.49
C GLY A 52 0.82 -25.13 1.03
N GLY A 53 1.37 -26.24 0.50
CA GLY A 53 0.81 -27.03 -0.62
C GLY A 53 0.74 -26.40 -2.01
N ALA A 54 0.62 -27.27 -3.02
CA ALA A 54 0.15 -26.90 -4.34
C ALA A 54 -1.34 -26.48 -4.23
N MET A 55 -1.66 -25.22 -4.48
CA MET A 55 -3.06 -24.79 -4.61
C MET A 55 -3.51 -25.03 -6.05
N PHE A 56 -3.99 -26.23 -6.36
CA PHE A 56 -4.64 -26.50 -7.64
C PHE A 56 -6.04 -25.88 -7.64
N THR A 57 -6.20 -24.70 -8.26
CA THR A 57 -7.55 -24.18 -8.53
C THR A 57 -8.01 -24.78 -9.85
N THR A 58 -9.05 -25.61 -9.82
CA THR A 58 -9.71 -26.10 -11.04
C THR A 58 -11.08 -25.43 -11.16
N ASP A 59 -11.48 -25.06 -12.37
CA ASP A 59 -12.83 -24.54 -12.65
C ASP A 59 -13.92 -25.64 -12.58
N GLY A 60 -13.50 -26.89 -12.31
CA GLY A 60 -14.39 -28.06 -12.22
C GLY A 60 -14.86 -28.60 -13.57
N GLN A 61 -14.37 -28.08 -14.70
CA GLN A 61 -14.73 -28.56 -16.03
C GLN A 61 -13.77 -29.64 -16.55
N PRO A 62 -14.24 -30.57 -17.41
CA PRO A 62 -13.42 -31.66 -17.95
C PRO A 62 -12.20 -31.20 -18.80
N ASN A 63 -12.17 -29.92 -19.21
CA ASN A 63 -11.05 -29.27 -19.90
C ASN A 63 -10.59 -28.01 -19.14
N GLY A 64 -10.78 -28.00 -17.83
CA GLY A 64 -10.54 -26.85 -16.97
C GLY A 64 -9.08 -26.47 -16.82
N PHE A 65 -8.82 -25.21 -16.54
CA PHE A 65 -7.48 -24.75 -16.18
C PHE A 65 -7.14 -25.18 -14.76
N GLU A 66 -5.90 -25.64 -14.57
CA GLU A 66 -5.33 -25.94 -13.27
C GLU A 66 -4.21 -24.93 -13.01
N LEU A 67 -4.45 -23.97 -12.14
CA LEU A 67 -3.43 -23.02 -11.68
C LEU A 67 -2.86 -23.53 -10.36
N SER A 68 -1.54 -23.51 -10.20
CA SER A 68 -0.85 -23.87 -8.94
C SER A 68 0.25 -22.87 -8.61
N GLY A 69 0.37 -22.51 -7.33
CA GLY A 69 1.40 -21.59 -6.86
C GLY A 69 1.73 -21.80 -5.38
N THR A 70 2.90 -21.33 -4.96
CA THR A 70 3.33 -21.33 -3.55
C THR A 70 3.38 -19.91 -3.00
N ILE A 71 2.82 -19.69 -1.81
CA ILE A 71 2.84 -18.39 -1.13
C ILE A 71 4.29 -18.02 -0.78
N GLY A 72 4.74 -16.83 -1.18
CA GLY A 72 6.08 -16.31 -0.87
C GLY A 72 7.16 -16.55 -1.92
N GLN A 73 6.81 -17.09 -3.10
CA GLN A 73 7.73 -17.11 -4.24
C GLN A 73 7.85 -15.69 -4.82
N LEU A 74 9.08 -15.18 -4.95
CA LEU A 74 9.32 -13.92 -5.69
C LEU A 74 8.76 -14.08 -7.11
N ASP A 75 8.12 -13.00 -7.57
CA ASP A 75 7.38 -12.85 -8.82
C ASP A 75 7.81 -13.80 -9.94
N ALA A 76 6.83 -14.50 -10.51
CA ALA A 76 7.03 -15.53 -11.52
C ALA A 76 7.36 -14.90 -12.88
N GLY A 77 8.53 -14.27 -12.99
CA GLY A 77 9.16 -13.92 -14.26
C GLY A 77 8.28 -13.13 -15.24
N PRO A 78 8.65 -13.12 -16.54
CA PRO A 78 7.79 -12.51 -17.56
C PRO A 78 6.45 -13.23 -17.65
N THR A 79 5.43 -12.51 -18.12
CA THR A 79 4.12 -13.05 -18.51
C THR A 79 4.25 -14.45 -19.10
N MET A 80 3.59 -15.42 -18.47
CA MET A 80 3.50 -16.78 -19.00
C MET A 80 2.29 -16.86 -19.94
N THR A 81 2.51 -17.18 -21.22
CA THR A 81 1.45 -17.38 -22.21
C THR A 81 1.27 -18.85 -22.57
N GLY A 82 0.03 -19.27 -22.83
CA GLY A 82 -0.29 -20.63 -23.25
C GLY A 82 -1.73 -20.78 -23.73
N GLY A 83 -1.92 -21.19 -24.98
CA GLY A 83 -3.23 -21.16 -25.61
C GLY A 83 -3.74 -19.71 -25.74
N GLY A 84 -5.03 -19.48 -25.45
CA GLY A 84 -5.62 -18.13 -25.38
C GLY A 84 -5.53 -17.49 -23.99
N PHE A 85 -4.56 -17.88 -23.17
CA PHE A 85 -4.46 -17.46 -21.77
C PHE A 85 -3.10 -16.85 -21.44
N GLU A 86 -3.15 -15.91 -20.51
CA GLU A 86 -2.01 -15.18 -19.98
C GLU A 86 -2.00 -15.28 -18.44
N LEU A 87 -0.84 -15.55 -17.85
CA LEU A 87 -0.63 -15.62 -16.40
C LEU A 87 0.47 -14.63 -15.98
N VAL A 88 0.09 -13.66 -15.15
CA VAL A 88 0.98 -12.63 -14.59
C VAL A 88 1.09 -12.83 -13.08
N GLY A 89 2.33 -12.92 -12.57
CA GLY A 89 2.63 -13.06 -11.14
C GLY A 89 2.86 -11.72 -10.43
N GLY A 90 3.25 -11.78 -9.15
CA GLY A 90 3.95 -10.65 -8.49
C GLY A 90 3.32 -10.08 -7.23
N PHE A 91 3.98 -9.05 -6.67
CA PHE A 91 3.46 -8.23 -5.58
C PHE A 91 2.53 -7.17 -6.18
N TRP A 92 1.28 -7.10 -5.72
CA TRP A 92 0.27 -6.15 -6.21
C TRP A 92 0.02 -5.00 -5.19
N PRO A 93 0.99 -4.10 -4.90
CA PRO A 93 0.76 -2.94 -4.04
C PRO A 93 0.16 -1.79 -4.88
N GLY A 94 -1.03 -1.98 -5.42
CA GLY A 94 -1.58 -1.02 -6.38
C GLY A 94 -0.85 -1.08 -7.71
N ALA A 95 -1.08 -2.16 -8.46
CA ALA A 95 -0.87 -2.11 -9.88
C ALA A 95 -1.85 -1.07 -10.45
N ALA A 96 -1.38 0.17 -10.58
CA ALA A 96 -1.46 0.78 -11.89
C ALA A 96 -0.56 -0.07 -12.80
N ALA A 97 -1.02 -1.27 -13.18
CA ALA A 97 -0.79 -1.66 -14.54
C ALA A 97 -1.49 -0.54 -15.29
N ALA A 98 -0.73 0.36 -15.92
CA ALA A 98 -1.32 1.27 -16.88
C ALA A 98 -2.17 0.37 -17.77
N GLU A 99 -3.50 0.43 -17.63
CA GLU A 99 -4.41 -0.41 -18.40
C GLU A 99 -4.02 -0.17 -19.85
N PRO A 100 -3.40 -1.13 -20.56
CA PRO A 100 -2.84 -0.83 -21.87
C PRO A 100 -4.01 -0.38 -22.75
N CYS A 101 -3.97 0.86 -23.23
CA CYS A 101 -5.00 1.34 -24.12
C CYS A 101 -4.80 0.65 -25.46
N ILE A 102 -5.91 0.13 -25.99
CA ILE A 102 -5.96 -0.36 -27.37
C ILE A 102 -5.46 0.76 -28.28
N GLY A 103 -4.34 0.53 -28.96
CA GLY A 103 -3.71 1.48 -29.86
C GLY A 103 -2.49 2.23 -29.32
N ASP A 104 -2.07 2.07 -28.05
CA ASP A 104 -0.74 2.52 -27.60
C ASP A 104 0.31 1.48 -28.02
N LEU A 105 0.98 1.75 -29.13
CA LEU A 105 1.92 0.82 -29.76
C LEU A 105 3.37 1.05 -29.29
N ASN A 106 3.65 2.17 -28.63
CA ASN A 106 4.99 2.51 -28.14
C ASN A 106 5.15 2.31 -26.61
N GLY A 107 4.04 2.13 -25.88
CA GLY A 107 3.97 1.88 -24.44
C GLY A 107 4.16 3.12 -23.56
N ASP A 108 3.85 4.32 -24.04
CA ASP A 108 4.01 5.58 -23.31
C ASP A 108 2.75 6.04 -22.56
N GLY A 109 1.64 5.31 -22.69
CA GLY A 109 0.38 5.56 -22.00
C GLY A 109 -0.53 6.56 -22.72
N VAL A 110 -0.26 6.92 -23.98
CA VAL A 110 -1.16 7.76 -24.78
C VAL A 110 -1.34 7.20 -26.19
N VAL A 111 -2.54 7.31 -26.75
CA VAL A 111 -2.80 6.97 -28.16
C VAL A 111 -2.69 8.24 -28.99
N GLU A 112 -1.57 8.47 -29.66
CA GLU A 112 -1.32 9.69 -30.42
C GLU A 112 -0.74 9.46 -31.83
N LEU A 113 -0.20 10.53 -32.43
CA LEU A 113 0.38 10.47 -33.78
C LEU A 113 1.58 9.52 -33.85
N THR A 114 2.26 9.30 -32.72
CA THR A 114 3.38 8.37 -32.62
C THR A 114 2.91 6.93 -32.87
N ASP A 115 1.79 6.53 -32.28
CA ASP A 115 1.20 5.19 -32.48
C ASP A 115 0.59 5.03 -33.87
N LEU A 116 -0.10 6.06 -34.35
CA LEU A 116 -0.60 6.08 -35.72
C LEU A 116 0.54 5.91 -36.72
N ALA A 117 1.71 6.49 -36.47
CA ALA A 117 2.88 6.32 -37.34
C ALA A 117 3.41 4.88 -37.30
N ILE A 118 3.36 4.20 -36.17
CA ILE A 118 3.76 2.78 -36.04
C ILE A 118 2.79 1.89 -36.83
N LEU A 119 1.48 2.11 -36.69
CA LEU A 119 0.47 1.38 -37.46
C LEU A 119 0.66 1.60 -38.97
N LEU A 120 0.81 2.86 -39.39
CA LEU A 120 0.98 3.19 -40.81
C LEU A 120 2.30 2.67 -41.40
N ALA A 121 3.36 2.54 -40.59
CA ALA A 121 4.60 1.90 -41.01
C ALA A 121 4.43 0.40 -41.30
N GLY A 122 3.47 -0.24 -40.64
CA GLY A 122 3.10 -1.64 -40.82
C GLY A 122 1.92 -1.89 -41.76
N PHE A 123 1.34 -0.86 -42.37
CA PHE A 123 0.09 -1.00 -43.12
C PHE A 123 0.22 -1.97 -44.31
N GLY A 124 -0.68 -2.95 -44.39
CA GLY A 124 -0.65 -4.05 -45.36
C GLY A 124 0.33 -5.17 -45.03
N CYS A 125 0.93 -5.17 -43.82
CA CYS A 125 1.69 -6.31 -43.32
C CYS A 125 0.77 -7.53 -43.16
N THR A 126 1.29 -8.73 -43.41
CA THR A 126 0.59 -10.02 -43.25
C THR A 126 1.55 -11.07 -42.72
N GLY A 127 1.03 -12.10 -42.05
CA GLY A 127 1.81 -13.28 -41.66
C GLY A 127 2.14 -13.37 -40.16
N GLY A 128 1.46 -12.58 -39.32
CA GLY A 128 1.65 -12.56 -37.87
C GLY A 128 2.91 -11.80 -37.45
N GLY A 129 2.77 -10.91 -36.46
CA GLY A 129 3.86 -10.05 -36.00
C GLY A 129 3.89 -8.68 -36.68
N CYS A 130 2.75 -8.22 -37.19
CA CYS A 130 2.62 -6.89 -37.74
C CYS A 130 2.50 -5.89 -36.59
N PRO A 131 3.35 -4.84 -36.53
CA PRO A 131 3.36 -3.90 -35.39
C PRO A 131 2.05 -3.13 -35.18
N GLY A 132 1.19 -3.07 -36.21
CA GLY A 132 -0.10 -2.41 -36.17
C GLY A 132 -1.30 -3.35 -36.14
N ASP A 133 -1.09 -4.65 -35.93
CA ASP A 133 -2.15 -5.67 -35.76
C ASP A 133 -2.74 -5.56 -34.34
N ILE A 134 -3.78 -4.75 -34.20
CA ILE A 134 -4.40 -4.39 -32.92
C ILE A 134 -5.59 -5.32 -32.63
N ASP A 135 -6.26 -5.86 -33.65
CA ASP A 135 -7.35 -6.81 -33.45
C ASP A 135 -6.91 -8.29 -33.39
N GLY A 136 -5.64 -8.56 -33.72
CA GLY A 136 -5.01 -9.87 -33.58
C GLY A 136 -5.37 -10.85 -34.69
N ASP A 137 -5.85 -10.38 -35.85
CA ASP A 137 -6.26 -11.23 -36.96
C ASP A 137 -5.10 -11.66 -37.87
N GLY A 138 -3.91 -11.11 -37.65
CA GLY A 138 -2.66 -11.50 -38.31
C GLY A 138 -2.25 -10.61 -39.47
N ASP A 139 -2.96 -9.50 -39.72
CA ASP A 139 -2.57 -8.46 -40.66
C ASP A 139 -2.67 -7.03 -40.06
N THR A 140 -2.33 -6.01 -40.84
CA THR A 140 -2.50 -4.61 -40.41
C THR A 140 -3.25 -3.87 -41.51
N ASP A 141 -4.52 -3.60 -41.29
CA ASP A 141 -5.40 -3.06 -42.33
C ASP A 141 -6.35 -1.95 -41.82
N LEU A 142 -7.48 -1.77 -42.51
CA LEU A 142 -8.47 -0.75 -42.15
C LEU A 142 -9.24 -1.09 -40.86
N ALA A 143 -9.31 -2.36 -40.46
CA ALA A 143 -9.88 -2.79 -39.20
C ALA A 143 -9.04 -2.23 -38.03
N ASP A 144 -7.71 -2.41 -38.09
CA ASP A 144 -6.80 -1.85 -37.10
C ASP A 144 -6.82 -0.33 -37.08
N LEU A 145 -6.85 0.29 -38.26
CA LEU A 145 -6.94 1.75 -38.35
C LEU A 145 -8.25 2.27 -37.75
N ALA A 146 -9.37 1.58 -37.95
CA ALA A 146 -10.64 1.96 -37.36
C ALA A 146 -10.60 1.84 -35.83
N ILE A 147 -9.95 0.82 -35.31
CA ILE A 147 -9.74 0.62 -33.87
C ILE A 147 -8.83 1.72 -33.29
N MET A 148 -7.69 2.00 -33.94
CA MET A 148 -6.78 3.10 -33.59
C MET A 148 -7.51 4.44 -33.52
N LEU A 149 -8.31 4.76 -34.54
CA LEU A 149 -9.07 6.01 -34.58
C LEU A 149 -10.20 6.07 -33.54
N SER A 150 -10.71 4.92 -33.10
CA SER A 150 -11.72 4.87 -32.03
C SER A 150 -11.13 5.20 -30.65
N ALA A 151 -9.84 4.94 -30.46
CA ALA A 151 -9.09 5.19 -29.22
C ALA A 151 -8.19 6.45 -29.29
N PHE A 152 -8.14 7.15 -30.43
CA PHE A 152 -7.22 8.26 -30.65
C PHE A 152 -7.41 9.41 -29.66
N GLY A 153 -6.31 9.87 -29.06
CA GLY A 153 -6.29 10.91 -28.04
C GLY A 153 -6.72 10.44 -26.64
N THR A 154 -6.87 9.13 -26.43
CA THR A 154 -7.05 8.58 -25.09
C THR A 154 -5.72 8.46 -24.35
N THR A 155 -5.78 8.55 -23.02
CA THR A 155 -4.64 8.38 -22.13
C THR A 155 -4.94 7.23 -21.19
N CYS A 156 -3.96 6.36 -20.94
CA CYS A 156 -4.09 5.19 -20.09
C CYS A 156 -2.90 5.06 -19.13
N GLY A 157 -3.15 4.64 -17.89
CA GLY A 157 -2.22 4.81 -16.78
C GLY A 157 -2.79 4.43 -15.42
#